data_AF-A0AA42ZTY2-F1
#
_entry.id   AF-A0AA42ZTY2-F1
#
_cell.length_a   1.000
_cell.length_b   1.000
_cell.length_c   1.000
_cell.angle_alpha   90.00
_cell.angle_beta   90.00
_cell.angle_gamma   90.00
#
_symmetry.space_group_name_H-M   'P 1'
#
loop_
_entity.id
_entity.type
_entity.pdbx_description
1 polymer ?
#
loop_
_entity_poly.entity_id
_entity_poly.type
_entity_poly.pdbx_seq_one_letter_code
_entity_poly.pdbx_strand_id
1 'polypeptide(L)'
;GETLADSTQVRLLRETGHVPVYYFPRADLRPDLLAASDHRTFCPFKGEASYWHVVAGGGRAENAVWSYEAPFEEVAEIKDYMAVYWNWMDAWYEEDEEVFVHARDPHVRIDVLASRRPLEVVLGGETVAKTTAAQLLFETGLPVRYYIPREDVRMDLLNPSDRRTACPYKGTAGYYTAEAGGKVHEDIAWVYPDPLPEVGRIKDLLCFYDEKVDAMILDGQELPKP
;
A
#
# COMPACT_ATOMS: atom_id res chain seq x y z
N GLY A 1 -3.18 8.57 -21.03
CA GLY A 1 -3.50 7.24 -21.58
C GLY A 1 -4.81 7.28 -22.33
N GLU A 2 -5.17 6.14 -22.92
CA GLU A 2 -6.52 5.84 -23.39
C GLU A 2 -7.18 4.87 -22.39
N THR A 3 -8.48 5.01 -22.11
CA THR A 3 -9.18 4.11 -21.18
C THR A 3 -9.26 2.70 -21.77
N LEU A 4 -8.70 1.71 -21.09
CA LEU A 4 -8.75 0.30 -21.50
C LEU A 4 -10.08 -0.38 -21.11
N ALA A 5 -10.58 -0.08 -19.92
CA ALA A 5 -11.78 -0.68 -19.36
C ALA A 5 -12.54 0.33 -18.50
N ASP A 6 -13.86 0.23 -18.51
CA ASP A 6 -14.78 0.98 -17.64
C ASP A 6 -15.96 0.07 -17.32
N SER A 7 -16.20 -0.21 -16.04
CA SER A 7 -17.10 -1.29 -15.62
C SER A 7 -17.67 -1.05 -14.22
N THR A 8 -18.97 -1.34 -14.08
CA THR A 8 -19.65 -1.46 -12.78
C THR A 8 -19.87 -2.92 -12.36
N GLN A 9 -19.25 -3.88 -13.06
CA GLN A 9 -19.39 -5.32 -12.85
C GLN A 9 -18.06 -5.98 -12.53
N VAL A 10 -17.07 -5.20 -12.10
CA VAL A 10 -15.74 -5.69 -11.71
C VAL A 10 -15.87 -6.67 -10.53
N ARG A 11 -15.14 -7.79 -10.63
CA ARG A 11 -14.97 -8.76 -9.55
C ARG A 11 -13.61 -8.56 -8.90
N LEU A 12 -13.57 -8.57 -7.57
CA LEU A 12 -12.33 -8.53 -6.81
C LEU A 12 -11.95 -9.95 -6.38
N LEU A 13 -10.95 -10.53 -7.03
CA LEU A 13 -10.40 -11.81 -6.62
C LEU A 13 -9.38 -11.61 -5.50
N ARG A 14 -9.56 -12.31 -4.39
CA ARG A 14 -8.60 -12.33 -3.28
C ARG A 14 -8.01 -13.71 -3.12
N GLU A 15 -6.70 -13.76 -2.90
CA GLU A 15 -5.98 -14.99 -2.62
C GLU A 15 -5.09 -14.80 -1.40
N THR A 16 -5.02 -15.81 -0.54
CA THR A 16 -4.20 -15.76 0.67
C THR A 16 -2.75 -15.46 0.32
N GLY A 17 -2.18 -14.41 0.93
CA GLY A 17 -0.79 -14.00 0.70
C GLY A 17 -0.56 -13.17 -0.57
N HIS A 18 -1.62 -12.81 -1.29
CA HIS A 18 -1.54 -11.97 -2.49
C HIS A 18 -2.38 -10.70 -2.36
N VAL A 19 -1.96 -9.65 -3.08
CA VAL A 19 -2.78 -8.46 -3.25
C VAL A 19 -4.06 -8.80 -4.04
N PRO A 20 -5.20 -8.16 -3.74
CA PRO A 20 -6.41 -8.34 -4.54
C PRO A 20 -6.20 -7.99 -6.01
N VAL A 21 -6.94 -8.64 -6.90
CA VAL A 21 -6.87 -8.42 -8.34
C VAL A 21 -8.27 -8.12 -8.89
N TYR A 22 -8.38 -7.04 -9.67
CA TYR A 22 -9.58 -6.73 -10.42
C TYR A 22 -9.71 -7.62 -11.65
N TYR A 23 -10.87 -8.24 -11.78
CA TYR A 23 -11.33 -8.97 -12.95
C TYR A 23 -12.48 -8.18 -13.55
N PHE A 24 -12.30 -7.70 -14.78
CA PHE A 24 -13.32 -6.98 -15.55
C PHE A 24 -14.03 -7.96 -16.48
N PRO A 25 -15.35 -7.86 -16.68
CA PRO A 25 -16.02 -8.61 -17.74
C PRO A 25 -15.34 -8.33 -19.08
N ARG A 26 -15.11 -9.36 -19.91
CA ARG A 26 -14.48 -9.18 -21.23
C ARG A 26 -15.18 -8.12 -22.09
N ALA A 27 -16.50 -7.98 -21.94
CA ALA A 27 -17.32 -7.01 -22.67
C ALA A 27 -17.02 -5.55 -22.31
N ASP A 28 -16.43 -5.29 -21.15
CA ASP A 28 -16.15 -3.95 -20.64
C ASP A 28 -14.72 -3.49 -20.97
N LEU A 29 -13.87 -4.38 -21.50
CA LEU A 29 -12.58 -4.00 -22.07
C LEU A 29 -12.75 -3.59 -23.54
N ARG A 30 -11.98 -2.59 -23.96
CA ARG A 30 -11.91 -2.16 -25.35
C ARG A 30 -11.16 -3.18 -26.22
N PRO A 31 -11.84 -3.92 -27.11
CA PRO A 31 -11.18 -4.96 -27.91
C PRO A 31 -10.22 -4.39 -28.96
N ASP A 32 -10.42 -3.14 -29.38
CA ASP A 32 -9.54 -2.44 -30.33
C ASP A 32 -8.16 -2.11 -29.75
N LEU A 33 -8.02 -2.14 -28.42
CA LEU A 33 -6.74 -1.94 -27.71
C LEU A 33 -6.06 -3.27 -27.34
N LEU A 34 -6.69 -4.42 -27.61
CA LEU A 34 -6.20 -5.74 -27.21
C LEU A 34 -5.68 -6.54 -28.40
N ALA A 35 -4.44 -7.01 -28.31
CA ALA A 35 -3.86 -7.95 -29.26
C ALA A 35 -3.60 -9.29 -28.57
N ALA A 36 -4.10 -10.40 -29.12
CA ALA A 36 -3.85 -11.73 -28.57
C ALA A 36 -2.35 -12.06 -28.53
N SER A 37 -1.93 -12.74 -27.46
CA SER A 37 -0.59 -13.28 -27.28
C SER A 37 -0.60 -14.79 -27.41
N ASP A 38 0.52 -15.38 -27.84
CA ASP A 38 0.75 -16.83 -27.76
C ASP A 38 1.21 -17.27 -26.35
N HIS A 39 1.47 -16.33 -25.45
CA HIS A 39 1.90 -16.64 -24.09
C HIS A 39 0.79 -17.33 -23.29
N ARG A 40 1.15 -18.40 -22.58
CA ARG A 40 0.26 -19.16 -21.69
C ARG A 40 0.99 -19.46 -20.38
N THR A 41 0.25 -19.50 -19.29
CA THR A 41 0.76 -19.97 -17.99
C THR A 41 -0.24 -20.90 -17.34
N PHE A 42 0.21 -21.75 -16.42
CA PHE A 42 -0.66 -22.67 -15.69
C PHE A 42 -0.66 -22.33 -14.20
N CYS A 43 -1.85 -22.16 -13.63
CA CYS A 43 -2.06 -22.01 -12.21
C CYS A 43 -2.71 -23.28 -11.65
N PRO A 44 -2.14 -23.92 -10.62
CA PRO A 44 -2.69 -25.15 -10.04
C PRO A 44 -4.07 -24.99 -9.41
N PHE A 45 -4.54 -23.75 -9.19
CA PHE A 45 -5.84 -23.45 -8.58
C PHE A 45 -6.87 -22.90 -9.55
N LYS A 46 -6.45 -22.42 -10.73
CA LYS A 46 -7.33 -21.67 -11.65
C LYS A 46 -7.35 -22.21 -13.07
N GLY A 47 -6.39 -23.06 -13.45
CA GLY A 47 -6.26 -23.59 -14.81
C GLY A 47 -5.23 -22.83 -15.66
N GLU A 48 -5.39 -22.90 -16.98
CA GLU A 48 -4.50 -22.25 -17.95
C GLU A 48 -4.94 -20.80 -18.21
N ALA A 49 -4.01 -19.87 -18.10
CA ALA A 49 -4.21 -18.46 -18.42
C ALA A 49 -3.79 -18.15 -19.87
N SER A 50 -4.66 -17.47 -20.60
CA SER A 50 -4.39 -16.82 -21.88
C SER A 50 -4.03 -15.35 -21.67
N TYR A 51 -3.24 -14.77 -22.57
CA TYR A 51 -2.72 -13.42 -22.44
C TYR A 51 -2.99 -12.55 -23.67
N TRP A 52 -3.06 -11.24 -23.44
CA TRP A 52 -3.17 -10.21 -24.45
C TRP A 52 -2.20 -9.07 -24.13
N HIS A 53 -1.72 -8.43 -25.19
CA HIS A 53 -0.99 -7.17 -25.12
C HIS A 53 -1.98 -6.01 -25.19
N VAL A 54 -1.66 -4.91 -24.52
CA VAL A 54 -2.38 -3.65 -24.67
C VAL A 54 -1.61 -2.77 -25.64
N VAL A 55 -2.27 -2.30 -26.70
CA VAL A 55 -1.69 -1.41 -27.71
C VAL A 55 -2.49 -0.12 -27.72
N ALA A 56 -1.89 0.95 -27.18
CA ALA A 56 -2.53 2.25 -27.03
C ALA A 56 -1.48 3.36 -27.10
N GLY A 57 -1.86 4.57 -27.54
CA GLY A 57 -0.96 5.73 -27.56
C GLY A 57 0.36 5.54 -28.34
N GLY A 58 0.40 4.62 -29.30
CA GLY A 58 1.62 4.28 -30.06
C GLY A 58 2.62 3.37 -29.31
N GLY A 59 2.30 2.94 -28.09
CA GLY A 59 3.07 1.99 -27.30
C GLY A 59 2.41 0.61 -27.24
N ARG A 60 3.13 -0.34 -26.63
CA ARG A 60 2.65 -1.70 -26.42
C ARG A 60 3.11 -2.23 -25.06
N ALA A 61 2.15 -2.64 -24.24
CA ALA A 61 2.38 -3.34 -22.99
C ALA A 61 2.24 -4.85 -23.22
N GLU A 62 3.37 -5.56 -23.15
CA GLU A 62 3.43 -6.98 -23.47
C GLU A 62 2.77 -7.85 -22.39
N ASN A 63 1.85 -8.74 -22.78
CA ASN A 63 1.14 -9.67 -21.87
C ASN A 63 0.47 -8.97 -20.67
N ALA A 64 -0.01 -7.74 -20.87
CA ALA A 64 -0.54 -6.89 -19.81
C ALA A 64 -1.92 -7.33 -19.29
N VAL A 65 -2.66 -8.11 -20.08
CA VAL A 65 -3.98 -8.63 -19.70
C VAL A 65 -3.95 -10.15 -19.74
N TRP A 66 -4.59 -10.81 -18.79
CA TRP A 66 -4.79 -12.25 -18.81
C TRP A 66 -6.21 -12.65 -18.47
N SER A 67 -6.59 -13.87 -18.85
CA SER A 67 -7.89 -14.46 -18.59
C SER A 67 -7.75 -15.97 -18.47
N TYR A 68 -8.51 -16.56 -17.55
CA TYR A 68 -8.72 -18.00 -17.51
C TYR A 68 -9.96 -18.30 -18.36
N GLU A 69 -9.75 -18.70 -19.62
CA GLU A 69 -10.88 -18.93 -20.56
C GLU A 69 -11.66 -20.22 -20.23
N ALA A 70 -10.97 -21.19 -19.63
CA ALA A 70 -11.54 -22.43 -19.12
C ALA A 70 -11.07 -22.64 -17.66
N PRO A 71 -11.57 -21.84 -16.70
CA PRO A 71 -11.17 -21.97 -15.31
C PRO A 71 -11.70 -23.27 -14.71
N PHE A 72 -11.08 -23.73 -13.62
CA PHE A 72 -11.64 -24.82 -12.82
C PHE A 72 -13.00 -24.44 -12.22
N GLU A 73 -13.82 -25.45 -11.91
CA GLU A 73 -15.21 -25.27 -11.46
C GLU A 73 -15.28 -24.41 -10.19
N GLU A 74 -14.32 -24.60 -9.28
CA GLU A 74 -14.19 -23.87 -8.02
C GLU A 74 -14.00 -22.37 -8.20
N VAL A 75 -13.53 -21.94 -9.38
CA VAL A 75 -13.36 -20.53 -9.75
C VAL A 75 -14.09 -20.21 -11.06
N ALA A 76 -15.17 -20.93 -11.38
CA ALA A 76 -15.99 -20.69 -12.58
C ALA A 76 -16.53 -19.24 -12.65
N GLU A 77 -16.61 -18.58 -11.49
CA GLU A 77 -16.99 -17.18 -11.33
C GLU A 77 -16.08 -16.16 -12.05
N ILE A 78 -14.83 -16.49 -12.37
CA ILE A 78 -13.95 -15.60 -13.16
C ILE A 78 -13.94 -15.95 -14.65
N LYS A 79 -14.78 -16.91 -15.09
CA LYS A 79 -14.95 -17.21 -16.51
C LYS A 79 -15.53 -16.00 -17.23
N ASP A 80 -15.00 -15.71 -18.43
CA ASP A 80 -15.35 -14.55 -19.26
C ASP A 80 -14.93 -13.19 -18.66
N TYR A 81 -14.12 -13.22 -17.60
CA TYR A 81 -13.46 -12.03 -17.05
C TYR A 81 -11.98 -11.99 -17.43
N MET A 82 -11.43 -10.79 -17.46
CA MET A 82 -10.02 -10.51 -17.75
C MET A 82 -9.44 -9.65 -16.63
N ALA A 83 -8.23 -9.97 -16.21
CA ALA A 83 -7.47 -9.19 -15.25
C ALA A 83 -6.34 -8.46 -15.96
N VAL A 84 -5.95 -7.30 -15.42
CA VAL A 84 -4.92 -6.44 -15.99
C VAL A 84 -3.81 -6.25 -14.96
N TYR A 85 -2.57 -6.37 -15.39
CA TYR A 85 -1.42 -6.18 -14.54
C TYR A 85 -1.28 -4.70 -14.18
N TRP A 86 -1.28 -4.41 -12.89
CA TRP A 86 -1.33 -3.05 -12.35
C TRP A 86 -0.29 -2.13 -12.96
N ASN A 87 0.96 -2.59 -13.02
CA ASN A 87 2.14 -1.82 -13.40
C ASN A 87 2.22 -1.49 -14.89
N TRP A 88 1.34 -2.06 -15.72
CA TRP A 88 1.25 -1.72 -17.13
C TRP A 88 0.26 -0.60 -17.44
N MET A 89 -0.55 -0.21 -16.46
CA MET A 89 -1.52 0.87 -16.61
C MET A 89 -1.01 2.14 -15.92
N ASP A 90 -1.30 3.29 -16.53
CA ASP A 90 -0.87 4.59 -16.00
C ASP A 90 -1.69 5.04 -14.79
N ALA A 91 -2.96 4.64 -14.71
CA ALA A 91 -3.90 5.05 -13.66
C ALA A 91 -5.01 4.02 -13.47
N TRP A 92 -5.53 3.97 -12.24
CA TRP A 92 -6.65 3.12 -11.83
C TRP A 92 -7.62 3.94 -11.01
N TYR A 93 -8.92 3.67 -11.15
CA TYR A 93 -9.96 4.40 -10.43
C TYR A 93 -10.95 3.43 -9.80
N GLU A 94 -11.32 3.70 -8.56
CA GLU A 94 -12.51 3.15 -7.91
C GLU A 94 -13.52 4.30 -7.79
N GLU A 95 -14.64 4.19 -8.48
CA GLU A 95 -15.54 5.34 -8.70
C GLU A 95 -14.75 6.52 -9.33
N ASP A 96 -14.81 7.72 -8.73
CA ASP A 96 -14.06 8.90 -9.17
C ASP A 96 -12.70 9.06 -8.46
N GLU A 97 -12.32 8.12 -7.58
CA GLU A 97 -11.11 8.22 -6.77
C GLU A 97 -9.98 7.40 -7.37
N GLU A 98 -8.81 8.03 -7.56
CA GLU A 98 -7.63 7.32 -8.05
C GLU A 98 -7.10 6.34 -6.99
N VAL A 99 -6.81 5.12 -7.43
CA VAL A 99 -6.14 4.09 -6.64
C VAL A 99 -4.77 3.84 -7.24
N PHE A 100 -3.76 3.68 -6.40
CA PHE A 100 -2.37 3.52 -6.80
C PHE A 100 -1.71 2.39 -6.02
N VAL A 101 -0.54 1.93 -6.48
CA VAL A 101 0.19 0.74 -5.98
C VAL A 101 -0.47 -0.60 -6.30
N HIS A 102 -1.70 -0.84 -5.82
CA HIS A 102 -2.49 -2.05 -6.08
C HIS A 102 -3.95 -1.87 -5.63
N ALA A 103 -4.84 -2.79 -6.01
CA ALA A 103 -6.23 -2.80 -5.59
C ALA A 103 -6.36 -2.87 -4.06
N ARG A 104 -7.32 -2.14 -3.49
CA ARG A 104 -7.59 -2.16 -2.06
C ARG A 104 -8.36 -3.43 -1.69
N ASP A 105 -8.06 -4.00 -0.52
CA ASP A 105 -8.87 -5.06 0.07
C ASP A 105 -9.95 -4.44 0.96
N PRO A 106 -11.25 -4.67 0.69
CA PRO A 106 -12.33 -4.13 1.51
C PRO A 106 -12.35 -4.65 2.96
N HIS A 107 -11.55 -5.67 3.29
CA HIS A 107 -11.41 -6.20 4.66
C HIS A 107 -10.20 -5.63 5.40
N VAL A 108 -9.34 -4.86 4.71
CA VAL A 108 -8.33 -4.06 5.40
C VAL A 108 -9.03 -2.90 6.06
N ARG A 109 -8.92 -2.84 7.38
CA ARG A 109 -9.43 -1.77 8.21
C ARG A 109 -8.26 -1.01 8.79
N ILE A 110 -8.36 0.31 8.75
CA ILE A 110 -7.44 1.20 9.45
C ILE A 110 -8.23 2.04 10.43
N ASP A 111 -7.86 1.99 11.71
CA ASP A 111 -8.41 2.86 12.75
C ASP A 111 -7.28 3.74 13.31
N VAL A 112 -7.59 5.02 13.54
CA VAL A 112 -6.65 5.97 14.15
C VAL A 112 -7.25 6.55 15.42
N LEU A 113 -6.68 6.21 16.57
CA LEU A 113 -7.16 6.60 17.89
C LEU A 113 -6.19 7.56 18.58
N ALA A 114 -6.71 8.70 19.04
CA ALA A 114 -5.95 9.62 19.86
C ALA A 114 -5.68 9.01 21.24
N SER A 115 -4.44 9.10 21.70
CA SER A 115 -4.00 8.60 23.01
C SER A 115 -3.41 9.72 23.85
N ARG A 116 -3.68 9.67 25.15
CA ARG A 116 -3.02 10.52 26.16
C ARG A 116 -1.98 9.78 27.00
N ARG A 117 -1.72 8.51 26.67
CA ARG A 117 -0.72 7.66 27.33
C ARG A 117 0.68 8.25 27.05
N PRO A 118 1.54 8.39 28.06
CA PRO A 118 2.93 8.82 27.85
C PRO A 118 3.66 7.82 26.95
N LEU A 119 4.21 8.32 25.85
CA LEU A 119 5.01 7.57 24.90
C LEU A 119 6.41 8.21 24.82
N GLU A 120 7.45 7.38 24.84
CA GLU A 120 8.84 7.78 24.68
C GLU A 120 9.52 6.88 23.66
N VAL A 121 10.34 7.46 22.78
CA VAL A 121 11.14 6.77 21.77
C VAL A 121 12.61 7.01 22.07
N VAL A 122 13.37 5.94 22.25
CA VAL A 122 14.82 5.97 22.53
C VAL A 122 15.57 5.43 21.33
N LEU A 123 16.57 6.18 20.86
CA LEU A 123 17.43 5.83 19.73
C LEU A 123 18.85 6.32 20.01
N GLY A 124 19.87 5.48 19.79
CA GLY A 124 21.25 5.84 20.10
C GLY A 124 21.50 6.10 21.60
N GLY A 125 20.67 5.53 22.47
CA GLY A 125 20.71 5.76 23.92
C GLY A 125 20.15 7.10 24.40
N GLU A 126 19.54 7.90 23.53
CA GLU A 126 18.89 9.16 23.88
C GLU A 126 17.40 9.19 23.49
N THR A 127 16.61 9.99 24.21
CA THR A 127 15.18 10.20 23.92
C THR A 127 15.02 11.10 22.70
N VAL A 128 14.56 10.53 21.58
CA VAL A 128 14.35 11.26 20.32
C VAL A 128 12.92 11.78 20.15
N ALA A 129 11.96 11.21 20.88
CA ALA A 129 10.59 11.71 20.93
C ALA A 129 9.95 11.40 22.29
N LYS A 130 9.13 12.32 22.79
CA LYS A 130 8.36 12.14 24.03
C LYS A 130 7.04 12.88 23.96
N THR A 131 5.92 12.17 24.02
CA THR A 131 4.59 12.73 23.79
C THR A 131 3.54 12.18 24.77
N THR A 132 2.47 12.93 24.94
CA THR A 132 1.19 12.48 25.52
C THR A 132 0.02 12.73 24.57
N ALA A 133 0.29 12.86 23.27
CA ALA A 133 -0.69 13.23 22.26
C ALA A 133 -0.55 12.38 20.98
N ALA A 134 -0.04 11.15 21.11
CA ALA A 134 0.14 10.25 19.99
C ALA A 134 -1.20 9.84 19.34
N GLN A 135 -1.17 9.60 18.04
CA GLN A 135 -2.21 8.90 17.29
C GLN A 135 -1.77 7.44 17.09
N LEU A 136 -2.53 6.50 17.62
CA LEU A 136 -2.29 5.07 17.46
C LEU A 136 -3.04 4.59 16.21
N LEU A 137 -2.29 4.14 15.23
CA LEU A 137 -2.82 3.55 14.01
C LEU A 137 -2.83 2.03 14.13
N PHE A 138 -4.01 1.46 13.96
CA PHE A 138 -4.25 0.03 13.90
C PHE A 138 -4.60 -0.34 12.46
N GLU A 139 -3.95 -1.35 11.92
CA GLU A 139 -4.18 -1.84 10.57
C GLU A 139 -4.28 -3.36 10.56
N THR A 140 -5.24 -3.91 9.83
CA THR A 140 -5.50 -5.36 9.78
C THR A 140 -4.21 -6.14 9.52
N GLY A 141 -3.80 -6.95 10.50
CA GLY A 141 -2.65 -7.84 10.39
C GLY A 141 -1.27 -7.20 10.55
N LEU A 142 -1.19 -5.89 10.85
CA LEU A 142 0.09 -5.18 11.04
C LEU A 142 0.30 -4.71 12.48
N PRO A 143 1.56 -4.48 12.90
CA PRO A 143 1.87 -3.87 14.20
C PRO A 143 1.23 -2.49 14.35
N VAL A 144 0.90 -2.13 15.59
CA VAL A 144 0.41 -0.77 15.92
C VAL A 144 1.50 0.25 15.61
N ARG A 145 1.15 1.31 14.89
CA ARG A 145 2.06 2.41 14.59
C ARG A 145 1.69 3.63 15.43
N TYR A 146 2.70 4.25 16.04
CA TYR A 146 2.54 5.38 16.95
C TYR A 146 2.99 6.66 16.26
N TYR A 147 2.03 7.47 15.84
CA TYR A 147 2.27 8.74 15.19
C TYR A 147 2.34 9.86 16.23
N ILE A 148 3.45 10.59 16.22
CA ILE A 148 3.85 11.56 17.24
C ILE A 148 3.76 12.97 16.63
N PRO A 149 3.16 13.96 17.32
CA PRO A 149 3.21 15.36 16.91
C PRO A 149 4.64 15.83 16.70
N ARG A 150 4.88 16.58 15.62
CA ARG A 150 6.22 17.04 15.23
C ARG A 150 6.90 17.84 16.35
N GLU A 151 6.14 18.60 17.12
CA GLU A 151 6.61 19.40 18.26
C GLU A 151 7.15 18.54 19.43
N ASP A 152 6.75 17.27 19.51
CA ASP A 152 7.16 16.33 20.55
C ASP A 152 8.35 15.44 20.10
N VAL A 153 8.87 15.70 18.89
CA VAL A 153 10.03 15.03 18.31
C VAL A 153 11.23 15.97 18.30
N ARG A 154 12.42 15.45 18.64
CA ARG A 154 13.71 16.14 18.51
C ARG A 154 14.09 16.30 17.04
N MET A 155 13.40 17.19 16.34
CA MET A 155 13.60 17.44 14.91
C MET A 155 15.01 17.93 14.56
N ASP A 156 15.75 18.46 15.54
CA ASP A 156 17.17 18.81 15.41
C ASP A 156 18.08 17.60 15.15
N LEU A 157 17.61 16.39 15.48
CA LEU A 157 18.32 15.13 15.19
C LEU A 157 17.90 14.50 13.86
N LEU A 158 16.87 15.04 13.19
CA LEU A 158 16.25 14.43 12.00
C LEU A 158 16.54 15.25 10.73
N ASN A 159 17.07 14.58 9.71
CA ASN A 159 17.27 15.13 8.38
C ASN A 159 16.32 14.47 7.37
N PRO A 160 15.63 15.22 6.50
CA PRO A 160 14.82 14.64 5.44
C PRO A 160 15.63 13.71 4.55
N SER A 161 15.04 12.57 4.19
CA SER A 161 15.57 11.63 3.19
C SER A 161 14.88 11.83 1.85
N ASP A 162 15.54 11.48 0.75
CA ASP A 162 14.95 11.45 -0.59
C ASP A 162 14.00 10.27 -0.79
N ARG A 163 14.02 9.27 0.12
CA ARG A 163 13.17 8.10 0.03
C ARG A 163 11.70 8.48 0.10
N ARG A 164 10.90 7.89 -0.79
CA ARG A 164 9.45 7.92 -0.77
C ARG A 164 8.91 6.50 -0.95
N THR A 165 7.81 6.19 -0.27
CA THR A 165 7.06 4.96 -0.49
C THR A 165 5.59 5.32 -0.63
N ALA A 166 4.85 4.52 -1.39
CA ALA A 166 3.41 4.71 -1.59
C ALA A 166 2.66 3.55 -0.94
N CYS A 167 1.51 3.85 -0.34
CA CYS A 167 0.59 2.88 0.24
C CYS A 167 -0.82 3.16 -0.26
N PRO A 168 -1.56 2.16 -0.79
CA PRO A 168 -2.90 2.37 -1.34
C PRO A 168 -3.92 2.85 -0.30
N TYR A 169 -3.61 2.69 0.99
CA TYR A 169 -4.49 3.03 2.11
C TYR A 169 -4.08 4.29 2.88
N LYS A 170 -2.85 4.79 2.67
CA LYS A 170 -2.32 5.91 3.49
C LYS A 170 -1.79 7.08 2.69
N GLY A 171 -1.52 6.93 1.40
CA GLY A 171 -0.87 7.98 0.60
C GLY A 171 0.62 7.72 0.40
N THR A 172 1.37 8.80 0.15
CA THR A 172 2.82 8.76 -0.02
C THR A 172 3.53 9.15 1.27
N ALA A 173 4.42 8.29 1.74
CA ALA A 173 5.26 8.56 2.90
C ALA A 173 6.56 9.27 2.49
N GLY A 174 6.92 10.30 3.26
CA GLY A 174 8.27 10.86 3.34
C GLY A 174 9.05 10.23 4.48
N TYR A 175 10.38 10.26 4.41
CA TYR A 175 11.26 9.64 5.40
C TYR A 175 12.24 10.66 6.00
N TYR A 176 12.67 10.37 7.23
CA TYR A 176 13.73 11.08 7.93
C TYR A 176 14.82 10.09 8.38
N THR A 177 16.06 10.51 8.21
CA THR A 177 17.25 9.88 8.77
C THR A 177 17.60 10.59 10.07
N ALA A 178 17.91 9.86 11.14
CA ALA A 178 18.31 10.45 12.41
C ALA A 178 19.79 10.29 12.68
N GLU A 179 20.41 11.30 13.31
CA GLU A 179 21.74 11.22 13.89
C GLU A 179 21.61 11.19 15.41
N ALA A 180 21.84 10.03 16.02
CA ALA A 180 21.68 9.84 17.46
C ALA A 180 22.77 8.90 17.99
N GLY A 181 23.27 9.15 19.20
CA GLY A 181 24.33 8.32 19.81
C GLY A 181 25.60 8.20 18.95
N GLY A 182 25.91 9.22 18.14
CA GLY A 182 27.05 9.24 17.23
C GLY A 182 26.92 8.32 16.01
N LYS A 183 25.71 7.86 15.68
CA LYS A 183 25.42 7.00 14.52
C LYS A 183 24.33 7.62 13.64
N VAL A 184 24.38 7.29 12.35
CA VAL A 184 23.33 7.61 11.38
C VAL A 184 22.36 6.43 11.32
N HIS A 185 21.07 6.72 11.47
CA HIS A 185 19.96 5.79 11.37
C HIS A 185 19.11 6.15 10.16
N GLU A 186 19.43 5.56 9.02
CA GLU A 186 18.78 5.85 7.73
C GLU A 186 17.30 5.50 7.73
N ASP A 187 16.48 6.42 7.22
CA ASP A 187 15.02 6.26 7.05
C ASP A 187 14.31 5.72 8.30
N ILE A 188 14.77 6.11 9.50
CA ILE A 188 14.31 5.56 10.77
C ILE A 188 12.89 5.99 11.14
N ALA A 189 12.46 7.15 10.63
CA ALA A 189 11.13 7.68 10.83
C ALA A 189 10.48 8.04 9.49
N TRP A 190 9.15 8.00 9.45
CA TRP A 190 8.36 8.42 8.29
C TRP A 190 7.23 9.35 8.68
N VAL A 191 6.70 10.05 7.68
CA VAL A 191 5.60 11.01 7.77
C VAL A 191 4.71 10.87 6.56
N TYR A 192 3.40 11.09 6.73
CA TYR A 192 2.47 11.28 5.62
C TYR A 192 2.07 12.76 5.57
N PRO A 193 2.66 13.58 4.68
CA PRO A 193 2.30 15.00 4.56
C PRO A 193 0.96 15.20 3.87
N ASP A 194 0.59 14.28 2.99
CA ASP A 194 -0.69 14.27 2.29
C ASP A 194 -1.33 12.87 2.34
N PRO A 195 -1.83 12.47 3.52
CA PRO A 195 -2.46 11.17 3.68
C PRO A 195 -3.84 11.14 3.01
N LEU A 196 -4.30 9.93 2.69
CA LEU A 196 -5.70 9.74 2.24
C LEU A 196 -6.71 10.19 3.31
N PRO A 197 -7.91 10.66 2.93
CA PRO A 197 -8.90 11.21 3.87
C PRO A 197 -9.21 10.32 5.07
N GLU A 198 -9.29 9.01 4.86
CA GLU A 198 -9.62 8.00 5.87
C GLU A 198 -8.61 7.97 7.03
N VAL A 199 -7.36 8.32 6.75
CA VAL A 199 -6.27 8.37 7.72
C VAL A 199 -5.77 9.80 7.95
N GLY A 200 -6.57 10.82 7.63
CA GLY A 200 -6.17 12.24 7.76
C GLY A 200 -5.65 12.65 9.15
N ARG A 201 -5.98 11.89 10.20
CA ARG A 201 -5.48 12.09 11.58
C ARG A 201 -3.96 11.92 11.74
N ILE A 202 -3.29 11.20 10.83
CA ILE A 202 -1.83 11.03 10.88
C ILE A 202 -1.06 12.08 10.06
N LYS A 203 -1.77 13.06 9.49
CA LYS A 203 -1.16 14.11 8.66
C LYS A 203 -0.05 14.84 9.41
N ASP A 204 1.11 14.92 8.78
CA ASP A 204 2.33 15.57 9.28
C ASP A 204 2.90 15.04 10.60
N LEU A 205 2.32 13.96 11.15
CA LEU A 205 2.83 13.27 12.33
C LEU A 205 3.94 12.28 11.97
N LEU A 206 4.88 12.09 12.89
CA LEU A 206 6.06 11.25 12.68
C LEU A 206 5.88 9.90 13.35
N CYS A 207 6.21 8.83 12.65
CA CYS A 207 6.26 7.49 13.23
C CYS A 207 7.67 6.92 13.07
N PHE A 208 8.15 6.20 14.07
CA PHE A 208 9.44 5.52 14.06
C PHE A 208 9.25 4.02 13.84
N TYR A 209 10.22 3.37 13.22
CA TYR A 209 10.27 1.91 13.13
C TYR A 209 10.57 1.34 14.53
N ASP A 210 9.55 0.78 15.18
CA ASP A 210 9.67 0.19 16.52
C ASP A 210 10.74 -0.91 16.55
N GLU A 211 10.86 -1.67 15.47
CA GLU A 211 11.83 -2.73 15.26
C GLU A 211 13.28 -2.24 15.07
N LYS A 212 13.49 -0.92 14.85
CA LYS A 212 14.81 -0.32 14.59
C LYS A 212 15.28 0.71 15.62
N VAL A 213 14.38 1.24 16.45
CA VAL A 213 14.76 2.08 17.61
C VAL A 213 15.34 1.21 18.73
N ASP A 214 15.97 1.81 19.74
CA ASP A 214 16.46 1.04 20.89
C ASP A 214 15.26 0.58 21.73
N ALA A 215 14.40 1.51 22.13
CA ALA A 215 13.21 1.23 22.92
C ALA A 215 12.03 2.13 22.52
N MET A 216 10.82 1.59 22.61
CA MET A 216 9.59 2.36 22.57
C MET A 216 8.84 2.09 23.87
N ILE A 217 8.62 3.13 24.66
CA ILE A 217 8.13 3.01 26.04
C ILE A 217 6.76 3.66 26.12
N LEU A 218 5.73 2.89 26.45
CA LEU A 218 4.35 3.34 26.57
C LEU A 218 3.87 3.09 28.01
N ASP A 219 3.36 4.13 28.68
CA ASP A 219 3.04 4.11 30.12
C ASP A 219 4.21 3.66 31.01
N GLY A 220 5.43 4.01 30.62
CA GLY A 220 6.65 3.60 31.35
C GLY A 220 7.03 2.13 31.17
N GLN A 221 6.36 1.38 30.28
CA GLN A 221 6.70 0.01 29.94
C GLN A 221 7.23 -0.06 28.50
N GLU A 222 8.36 -0.74 28.32
CA GLU A 222 8.91 -1.00 26.99
C GLU A 222 7.99 -1.96 26.22
N LEU A 223 7.67 -1.58 24.99
CA LEU A 223 6.88 -2.39 24.07
C LEU A 223 7.75 -3.49 23.43
N PRO A 224 7.19 -4.69 23.21
CA PRO A 224 7.89 -5.72 22.45
C PRO A 224 8.13 -5.25 21.01
N LYS A 225 9.27 -5.65 20.44
CA LYS A 225 9.55 -5.49 19.01
C LYS A 225 8.65 -6.44 18.21
N PRO A 226 8.01 -5.98 17.12
CA PRO A 226 7.22 -6.85 16.25
C PRO A 226 8.08 -7.80 15.41
#